data_AF-A0A9E0WQP6-F1
#
_entry.id   AF-A0A9E0WQP6-F1
#
_cell.length_a   1.000
_cell.length_b   1.000
_cell.length_c   1.000
_cell.angle_alpha   90.00
_cell.angle_beta   90.00
_cell.angle_gamma   90.00
#
_symmetry.space_group_name_H-M   'P 1'
#
loop_
_entity.id
_entity.type
_entity.pdbx_description
1 polymer ?
#
loop_
_entity_poly.entity_id
_entity_poly.type
_entity_poly.pdbx_seq_one_letter_code
_entity_poly.pdbx_strand_id
1 'polypeptide(L)'
;MSKREYWLLGGIGLLFAAIGIYLGVKKHENPPPAPDVAAILFTHTLPDLDGQQHPLRQWQGKILLINFWATWCPPCVEEMPELSALQT
;
A
#
# COMPACT_ATOMS: atom_id res chain seq x y z
N MET A 1 18.44 -27.29 -43.28
CA MET A 1 18.39 -27.02 -41.82
C MET A 1 18.90 -28.26 -41.10
N SER A 2 20.01 -28.14 -40.38
CA SER A 2 20.72 -29.24 -39.73
C SER A 2 20.12 -29.54 -38.34
N LYS A 3 20.17 -30.81 -37.90
CA LYS A 3 19.74 -31.22 -36.55
C LYS A 3 20.40 -30.39 -35.43
N ARG A 4 21.63 -29.90 -35.67
CA ARG A 4 22.39 -29.07 -34.73
C ARG A 4 21.75 -27.71 -34.49
N GLU A 5 21.17 -27.09 -35.52
CA GLU A 5 20.51 -25.78 -35.41
C GLU A 5 19.21 -25.87 -34.60
N TYR A 6 18.46 -26.97 -34.72
CA TYR A 6 17.27 -27.20 -33.88
C TYR A 6 17.61 -27.36 -32.39
N TRP A 7 18.69 -28.07 -32.06
CA TRP A 7 19.16 -28.20 -30.67
C TRP A 7 19.63 -26.86 -30.10
N LEU A 8 20.31 -26.04 -30.89
CA LEU A 8 20.74 -24.70 -30.49
C LEU A 8 19.55 -23.76 -30.22
N LEU A 9 18.56 -23.74 -31.13
CA LEU A 9 17.37 -22.92 -30.96
C LEU A 9 16.51 -23.37 -29.77
N GLY A 10 16.37 -24.68 -29.55
CA GLY A 10 15.66 -25.22 -28.40
C GLY A 10 16.32 -24.88 -27.06
N GLY A 11 17.65 -24.96 -26.99
CA GLY A 11 18.40 -24.57 -25.78
C GLY A 11 18.27 -23.09 -25.45
N ILE A 12 18.33 -22.21 -26.46
CA ILE A 12 18.14 -20.77 -26.28
C ILE A 12 16.72 -20.46 -25.77
N GLY A 13 15.70 -21.08 -26.34
CA GLY A 13 14.31 -20.90 -25.90
C GLY A 13 14.09 -21.30 -24.43
N LEU A 14 14.66 -22.43 -23.99
CA LEU A 14 14.59 -22.87 -22.60
C LEU A 14 15.32 -21.93 -21.64
N LEU A 15 16.47 -21.39 -22.06
CA LEU A 15 17.23 -20.43 -21.27
C LEU A 15 16.41 -19.14 -21.02
N PHE A 16 15.82 -18.56 -22.07
CA PHE A 16 15.00 -17.36 -21.93
C PHE A 16 13.74 -17.60 -21.09
N ALA A 17 13.10 -18.76 -21.22
CA ALA A 17 11.97 -19.12 -20.37
C ALA A 17 12.37 -19.22 -18.89
N ALA A 18 13.48 -19.90 -18.59
CA ALA A 18 14.00 -20.02 -17.22
C ALA A 18 14.37 -18.66 -16.62
N ILE A 19 15.02 -17.78 -17.39
CA ILE A 19 15.35 -16.42 -16.96
C ILE A 19 14.07 -15.61 -16.71
N GLY A 20 13.09 -15.67 -17.60
CA GLY A 20 11.82 -14.97 -17.44
C GLY A 20 11.04 -15.41 -16.20
N ILE A 21 10.96 -16.72 -15.94
CA ILE A 21 10.34 -17.29 -14.74
C ILE A 21 11.08 -16.83 -13.48
N TYR A 22 12.41 -16.92 -13.47
CA TYR A 22 13.22 -16.53 -12.31
C TYR A 22 13.05 -15.05 -11.95
N LEU A 23 13.10 -14.16 -12.95
CA LEU A 23 12.92 -12.72 -12.73
C LEU A 23 11.48 -12.37 -12.33
N GLY A 24 10.48 -13.06 -12.87
CA GLY A 24 9.08 -12.88 -12.53
C GLY A 24 8.77 -13.26 -11.07
N VAL A 25 9.29 -14.41 -10.61
CA VAL A 25 9.08 -14.88 -9.23
C VAL A 25 9.75 -13.94 -8.22
N LYS A 26 10.98 -13.48 -8.50
CA LYS A 26 11.70 -12.58 -7.58
C LYS A 26 10.99 -11.21 -7.40
N LYS A 27 10.28 -10.73 -8.41
CA LYS A 27 9.51 -9.47 -8.32
C LYS A 27 8.27 -9.59 -7.44
N HIS A 28 7.79 -10.81 -7.19
CA HIS A 28 6.61 -11.12 -6.38
C HIS A 28 6.94 -11.54 -4.95
N GLU A 29 8.16 -11.28 -4.46
CA GLU A 29 8.42 -11.37 -3.03
C GLU A 29 7.55 -10.33 -2.32
N ASN A 30 6.63 -10.82 -1.48
CA ASN A 30 5.77 -9.97 -0.68
C ASN A 30 6.66 -9.05 0.18
N PRO A 31 6.37 -7.74 0.26
CA PRO A 31 7.09 -6.87 1.16
C PRO A 31 7.03 -7.45 2.59
N PRO A 32 8.07 -7.25 3.41
CA PRO A 32 8.07 -7.71 4.78
C PRO A 32 6.80 -7.23 5.50
N PRO A 33 6.28 -8.01 6.47
CA PRO A 33 5.07 -7.64 7.20
C PRO A 33 5.25 -6.21 7.72
N ALA A 34 4.32 -5.34 7.31
CA ALA A 34 4.36 -3.94 7.70
C ALA A 34 4.34 -3.86 9.23
N PRO A 35 5.07 -2.90 9.83
CA PRO A 35 4.98 -2.65 11.26
C PRO A 35 3.53 -2.36 11.67
N ASP A 36 3.19 -2.61 12.93
CA ASP A 36 1.84 -2.32 13.46
C ASP A 36 1.58 -0.81 13.42
N VAL A 37 0.96 -0.37 12.33
CA VAL A 37 0.65 1.04 12.05
C VAL A 37 -0.29 1.59 13.11
N ALA A 38 -1.20 0.78 13.64
CA ALA A 38 -2.13 1.20 14.67
C ALA A 38 -1.39 1.47 15.99
N ALA A 39 -0.48 0.58 16.39
CA ALA A 39 0.35 0.81 17.57
C ALA A 39 1.16 2.11 17.46
N ILE A 40 1.79 2.36 16.31
CA ILE A 40 2.56 3.58 16.05
C ILE A 40 1.65 4.81 16.11
N LEU A 41 0.53 4.80 15.40
CA LEU A 41 -0.45 5.86 15.35
C LEU A 41 -0.90 6.27 16.77
N PHE A 42 -1.21 5.30 17.63
CA PHE A 42 -1.65 5.56 19.00
C PHE A 42 -0.56 6.07 19.94
N THR A 43 0.69 6.24 19.48
CA THR A 43 1.73 6.97 20.23
C THR A 43 1.75 8.47 19.95
N HIS A 44 1.04 8.93 18.93
CA HIS A 44 1.03 10.35 18.54
C HIS A 44 -0.01 11.17 19.27
N THR A 45 0.28 12.47 19.35
CA THR A 45 -0.61 13.54 19.84
C THR A 45 -0.66 14.61 18.76
N LEU A 46 -1.86 15.03 18.37
CA LEU A 46 -2.07 16.04 17.34
C LEU A 46 -2.93 17.19 17.88
N PRO A 47 -2.66 18.44 17.46
CA PRO A 47 -3.49 19.58 17.84
C PRO A 47 -4.80 19.58 17.05
N ASP A 48 -5.87 20.08 17.67
CA ASP A 48 -7.09 20.47 16.96
C ASP A 48 -7.00 21.90 16.39
N LEU A 49 -8.13 22.41 15.88
CA LEU A 49 -8.22 23.75 15.31
C LEU A 49 -8.03 24.87 16.34
N ASP A 50 -8.25 24.59 17.63
CA ASP A 50 -8.05 25.52 18.74
C ASP A 50 -6.64 25.38 19.35
N GLY A 51 -5.81 24.48 18.81
CA GLY A 51 -4.47 24.17 19.30
C GLY A 51 -4.43 23.27 20.53
N GLN A 52 -5.56 22.68 20.95
CA GLN A 52 -5.59 21.73 22.05
C GLN A 52 -4.98 20.40 21.61
N GLN A 53 -4.12 19.83 22.47
CA GLN A 53 -3.40 18.61 22.16
C GLN A 53 -4.26 17.38 22.45
N HIS A 54 -4.52 16.58 21.41
CA HIS A 54 -5.34 15.37 21.47
C HIS A 54 -4.47 14.12 21.28
N PRO A 55 -4.24 13.31 22.33
CA PRO A 55 -3.53 12.05 22.18
C PRO A 55 -4.39 11.07 21.38
N LEU A 56 -3.86 10.49 20.29
CA LEU A 56 -4.62 9.60 19.41
C LEU A 56 -5.09 8.32 20.12
N ARG A 57 -4.40 7.95 21.21
CA ARG A 57 -4.74 6.80 22.06
C ARG A 57 -6.15 6.88 22.66
N GLN A 58 -6.76 8.06 22.75
CA GLN A 58 -8.12 8.23 23.28
C GLN A 58 -9.21 7.56 22.44
N TRP A 59 -8.93 7.24 21.17
CA TRP A 59 -9.86 6.55 20.27
C TRP A 59 -9.63 5.03 20.20
N GLN A 60 -8.75 4.46 21.03
CA GLN A 60 -8.55 3.01 21.08
C GLN A 60 -9.85 2.27 21.43
N GLY A 61 -10.05 1.11 20.78
CA GLY A 61 -11.25 0.29 20.98
C GLY A 61 -12.49 0.77 20.20
N LYS A 62 -12.38 1.87 19.45
CA LYS A 62 -13.43 2.33 18.52
C LYS A 62 -13.04 2.01 17.08
N ILE A 63 -14.04 1.82 16.22
CA ILE A 63 -13.83 1.85 14.78
C ILE A 63 -13.40 3.28 14.43
N LEU A 64 -12.20 3.42 13.87
CA LEU A 64 -11.60 4.71 13.55
C LEU A 64 -11.32 4.81 12.05
N LEU A 65 -11.96 5.78 11.40
CA LEU A 65 -11.65 6.19 10.04
C LEU A 65 -10.77 7.44 10.09
N ILE A 66 -9.56 7.35 9.53
CA ILE A 66 -8.63 8.48 9.42
C ILE A 66 -8.62 8.97 7.99
N ASN A 67 -9.02 10.22 7.79
CA ASN A 67 -9.02 10.87 6.49
C ASN A 67 -7.87 11.88 6.40
N PHE A 68 -6.94 11.68 5.45
CA PHE A 68 -5.90 12.64 5.12
C PHE A 68 -6.34 13.44 3.90
N TRP A 69 -6.58 14.73 4.07
CA TRP A 69 -7.08 15.60 3.00
C TRP A 69 -6.41 16.96 3.03
N ALA A 70 -6.68 17.76 2.00
CA ALA A 70 -6.24 19.14 1.93
C ALA A 70 -7.27 20.00 1.21
N THR A 71 -7.32 21.29 1.53
CA THR A 71 -8.26 22.26 0.95
C THR A 71 -8.11 22.46 -0.56
N TRP A 72 -6.94 22.13 -1.10
CA TRP A 72 -6.63 22.20 -2.53
C TRP A 72 -6.88 20.88 -3.27
N CYS A 73 -7.37 19.82 -2.59
CA CYS A 73 -7.71 18.55 -3.20
C CYS A 73 -9.21 18.51 -3.53
N PRO A 74 -9.64 18.75 -4.79
CA PRO A 74 -11.06 18.79 -5.14
C PRO A 74 -11.84 17.49 -4.80
N PRO A 75 -11.37 16.28 -5.18
CA PRO A 75 -12.13 15.07 -4.88
C PRO A 75 -12.26 14.83 -3.38
N CYS A 76 -11.21 15.16 -2.60
CA CYS A 76 -11.25 15.00 -1.15
C CYS A 76 -12.36 15.87 -0.50
N VAL A 77 -12.55 17.09 -1.01
CA VAL A 77 -13.57 18.02 -0.51
C VAL A 77 -14.98 17.58 -0.91
N GLU A 78 -15.13 17.04 -2.13
CA GLU A 78 -16.40 16.50 -2.63
C GLU A 78 -16.90 15.31 -1.79
N GLU A 79 -15.99 14.49 -1.25
CA GLU A 79 -16.31 13.31 -0.44
C GLU A 79 -16.65 13.61 1.03
N MET A 80 -16.22 14.78 1.56
CA MET A 80 -16.38 15.12 2.98
C MET A 80 -17.83 15.07 3.51
N PRO A 81 -18.87 15.56 2.79
CA PRO A 81 -20.24 15.52 3.28
C PRO A 81 -20.73 14.08 3.53
N GLU A 82 -20.35 13.14 2.67
CA GLU A 82 -20.72 11.74 2.80
C GLU A 82 -20.00 11.10 3.99
N LEU A 83 -18.71 11.37 4.15
CA LEU A 83 -17.94 10.89 5.30
C LEU A 83 -18.48 11.41 6.63
N SER A 84 -18.90 12.68 6.67
CA SER A 84 -19.51 13.27 7.86
C SER A 84 -20.85 12.61 8.21
N ALA A 85 -21.65 12.22 7.22
CA ALA A 85 -22.90 11.52 7.45
C ALA A 85 -22.70 10.14 8.12
N LEU A 86 -21.57 9.47 7.88
CA LEU A 86 -21.23 8.18 8.51
C LEU A 86 -20.91 8.26 10.01
N GLN A 87 -20.69 9.47 10.55
CA GLN A 87 -20.29 9.67 11.95
C GLN A 87 -21.49 9.85 12.91
N THR A 88 -22.72 9.68 12.40
CA THR A 88 -23.98 9.81 13.16
C THR A 88 -24.38 8.51 13.82
#